data_AF-A0A7J4GG66-F1
#
_entry.id   AF-A0A7J4GG66-F1
#
_cell.length_a   1.000
_cell.length_b   1.000
_cell.length_c   1.000
_cell.angle_alpha   90.00
_cell.angle_beta   90.00
_cell.angle_gamma   90.00
#
_symmetry.space_group_name_H-M   'P 1'
#
loop_
_entity.id
_entity.type
_entity.pdbx_description
1 polymer ?
#
loop_
_entity_poly.entity_id
_entity_poly.type
_entity_poly.pdbx_seq_one_letter_code
_entity_poly.pdbx_strand_id
1 'polypeptide(L)'
;MSDGGLLQKAMEQQETGVTEIVADAVPASTPAAGDGGSGLKIGLGIGLVAVIGMWILSSPNLQSDYSLLLMIPLALGGASFWYIWNGMDRKHTEVLAAVLILLLSSPFLTMSLNSSTISITDSTLSSDATTISLTLRESGGLFGSSSGDAEVSVTYDGDETWSGTVPFAIDREDGYGKYGEISLLIADFYAGNTGEDELYAVKVVIGDSAPSFILASDHLQRSITQTQGEAIPAMGTGNDCGGGHDNCVIGAGLKAWIGLPTLPRAGDPNPAPAPLPYAEFLLTAVLSKEGVIAISYPVVTVMNGEASWESESGTYGSGSADYGEFGSILPLDGSVDDFSLNMAYIPRDDWGVNDYGCYTFVVDVTQVSPWSDGSTISSLMYYELSEEGGDGGSANTDEAWTEVDSC
;
A
#
# COMPACT_ATOMS: atom_id res chain seq x y z
N MET A 1 50.97 35.58 73.06
CA MET A 1 50.30 34.30 73.39
C MET A 1 48.83 34.65 73.54
N SER A 2 47.90 34.14 72.73
CA SER A 2 47.68 32.73 72.42
C SER A 2 47.09 32.55 71.02
N ASP A 3 47.65 31.56 70.32
CA ASP A 3 47.03 30.82 69.24
C ASP A 3 45.85 29.95 69.74
N GLY A 4 45.05 29.48 68.77
CA GLY A 4 44.14 28.34 68.87
C GLY A 4 42.74 28.72 68.36
N GLY A 5 42.12 28.11 67.35
CA GLY A 5 42.41 26.90 66.59
C GLY A 5 41.07 26.43 66.00
N LEU A 6 41.02 26.13 64.70
CA LEU A 6 39.81 26.02 63.88
C LEU A 6 38.94 24.77 64.09
N LEU A 7 39.04 24.11 65.25
CA LEU A 7 37.92 23.35 65.81
C LEU A 7 36.67 24.24 65.96
N GLN A 8 36.86 25.56 66.05
CA GLN A 8 35.79 26.56 65.99
C GLN A 8 35.15 26.72 64.59
N LYS A 9 35.81 26.26 63.51
CA LYS A 9 35.18 26.19 62.17
C LYS A 9 34.35 24.92 61.93
N ALA A 10 34.31 23.98 62.88
CA ALA A 10 33.49 22.78 62.80
C ALA A 10 32.22 22.84 63.69
N MET A 11 32.02 23.91 64.47
CA MET A 11 30.89 24.03 65.42
C MET A 11 29.67 24.79 64.88
N GLU A 12 29.79 25.55 63.77
CA GLU A 12 28.68 26.29 63.15
C GLU A 12 27.95 25.51 62.04
N GLN A 13 28.25 24.22 61.88
CA GLN A 13 27.57 23.38 60.89
C GLN A 13 26.21 22.84 61.35
N GLN A 14 25.57 23.34 62.42
CA GLN A 14 24.47 22.58 63.06
C GLN A 14 23.26 23.33 63.62
N GLU A 15 23.06 24.61 63.31
CA GLU A 15 21.80 25.32 63.56
C GLU A 15 21.49 26.14 62.31
N THR A 16 20.46 25.93 61.50
CA THR A 16 19.22 25.16 61.57
C THR A 16 18.74 25.07 60.12
N GLY A 17 18.35 23.87 59.67
CA GLY A 17 17.67 23.73 58.38
C GLY A 17 16.23 24.24 58.44
N VAL A 18 15.66 24.41 57.23
CA VAL A 18 14.24 24.35 56.84
C VAL A 18 13.60 25.69 56.37
N THR A 19 13.03 25.60 55.16
CA THR A 19 11.92 26.36 54.51
C THR A 19 12.09 27.79 53.95
N GLU A 20 12.12 27.86 52.61
CA GLU A 20 11.08 28.40 51.70
C GLU A 20 10.41 29.79 51.93
N ILE A 21 10.37 30.54 50.80
CA ILE A 21 9.45 31.62 50.33
C ILE A 21 9.56 33.07 50.89
N VAL A 22 9.73 34.01 49.94
CA VAL A 22 8.99 35.28 49.69
C VAL A 22 9.91 36.48 49.39
N ALA A 23 9.56 37.17 48.30
CA ALA A 23 10.21 38.30 47.66
C ALA A 23 10.27 39.59 48.50
N ASP A 24 11.28 40.41 48.23
CA ASP A 24 11.19 41.86 48.41
C ASP A 24 11.60 42.56 47.11
N ALA A 25 10.83 43.60 46.77
CA ALA A 25 10.79 44.24 45.48
C ALA A 25 11.97 45.20 45.27
N VAL A 26 12.69 45.06 44.15
CA VAL A 26 13.57 46.12 43.65
C VAL A 26 12.69 47.17 42.94
N PRO A 27 12.74 48.44 43.33
CA PRO A 27 11.88 49.47 42.76
C PRO A 27 12.16 49.64 41.27
N ALA A 28 11.07 49.78 40.51
CA ALA A 28 11.08 50.07 39.08
C ALA A 28 12.03 51.22 38.77
N SER A 29 13.09 50.93 38.03
CA SER A 29 13.80 51.96 37.26
C SER A 29 12.80 52.46 36.23
N THR A 30 12.34 53.69 36.42
CA THR A 30 11.62 54.46 35.41
C THR A 30 12.47 54.42 34.15
N PRO A 31 11.97 53.93 32.98
CA PRO A 31 12.74 54.04 31.76
C PRO A 31 12.99 55.51 31.52
N ALA A 32 14.27 55.88 31.43
CA ALA A 32 14.65 57.18 30.92
C ALA A 32 13.88 57.42 29.62
N ALA A 33 13.24 58.58 29.51
CA ALA A 33 12.58 59.04 28.30
C ALA A 33 13.63 59.14 27.19
N GLY A 34 13.86 58.03 26.50
CA GLY A 34 14.69 57.92 25.31
C GLY A 34 13.80 58.13 24.10
N ASP A 35 13.96 59.29 23.47
CA ASP A 35 13.57 59.60 22.08
C ASP A 35 12.37 58.83 21.51
N GLY A 36 11.15 59.22 21.88
CA GLY A 36 9.91 58.64 21.37
C GLY A 36 9.78 58.66 19.83
N GLY A 37 10.63 59.42 19.12
CA GLY A 37 10.69 59.45 17.66
C GLY A 37 11.45 58.28 17.01
N SER A 38 12.40 57.64 17.70
CA SER A 38 13.18 56.53 17.13
C SER A 38 12.48 55.18 17.25
N GLY A 39 11.88 54.89 18.42
CA GLY A 39 11.12 53.65 18.66
C GLY A 39 9.94 53.49 17.70
N LEU A 40 9.23 54.59 17.40
CA LEU A 40 8.13 54.60 16.44
C LEU A 40 8.58 54.27 15.01
N LYS A 41 9.72 54.82 14.56
CA LYS A 41 10.28 54.55 13.22
C LYS A 41 10.77 53.10 13.09
N ILE A 42 11.39 52.58 14.15
CA ILE A 42 11.82 51.18 14.22
C ILE A 42 10.60 50.25 14.15
N GLY A 43 9.57 50.52 14.94
CA GLY A 43 8.33 49.75 14.93
C GLY A 43 7.66 49.75 13.57
N LEU A 44 7.48 50.91 12.94
CA LEU A 44 6.94 51.01 11.58
C LEU A 44 7.79 50.27 10.53
N GLY A 45 9.12 50.33 10.64
CA GLY A 45 10.04 49.61 9.75
C GLY A 45 9.90 48.09 9.88
N ILE A 46 9.87 47.58 11.12
CA ILE A 46 9.64 46.16 11.39
C ILE A 46 8.25 45.74 10.90
N GLY A 47 7.23 46.57 11.10
CA GLY A 47 5.87 46.30 10.65
C GLY A 47 5.77 46.20 9.13
N LEU A 48 6.47 47.04 8.39
CA LEU A 48 6.54 46.95 6.93
C LEU A 48 7.20 45.64 6.47
N VAL A 49 8.32 45.26 7.11
CA VAL A 49 9.00 44.00 6.82
C VAL A 49 8.10 42.80 7.15
N ALA A 50 7.37 42.87 8.26
CA ALA A 50 6.40 41.84 8.65
C ALA A 50 5.30 41.69 7.58
N VAL A 51 4.72 42.80 7.12
CA VAL A 51 3.68 42.78 6.07
C VAL A 51 4.23 42.22 4.77
N ILE A 52 5.39 42.70 4.28
CA ILE A 52 6.01 42.18 3.05
C ILE A 52 6.35 40.69 3.19
N GLY A 53 6.93 40.30 4.33
CA GLY A 53 7.22 38.90 4.64
C GLY A 53 5.97 38.04 4.65
N MET A 54 4.85 38.56 5.17
CA MET A 54 3.57 37.88 5.17
C MET A 54 3.06 37.61 3.75
N TRP A 55 3.23 38.55 2.83
CA TRP A 55 2.85 38.38 1.42
C TRP A 55 3.70 37.33 0.69
N ILE A 56 4.99 37.23 1.01
CA ILE A 56 5.90 36.25 0.38
C ILE A 56 5.63 34.85 0.94
N LEU A 57 5.53 34.73 2.26
CA LEU A 57 5.47 33.44 2.95
C LEU A 57 4.07 32.83 3.00
N SER A 58 3.03 33.61 2.72
CA SER A 58 1.66 33.09 2.58
C SER A 58 1.42 32.34 1.26
N SER A 59 2.39 32.25 0.34
CA SER A 59 2.17 31.51 -0.91
C SER A 59 1.82 30.03 -0.65
N PRO A 60 0.81 29.46 -1.33
CA PRO A 60 0.40 28.07 -1.12
C PRO A 60 1.54 27.05 -1.25
N ASN A 61 2.41 27.24 -2.24
CA ASN A 61 3.56 26.37 -2.50
C ASN A 61 4.57 26.32 -1.35
N LEU A 62 4.73 27.40 -0.57
CA LEU A 62 5.63 27.41 0.59
C LEU A 62 4.94 26.86 1.85
N GLN A 63 3.61 27.01 1.94
CA GLN A 63 2.86 26.56 3.11
C GLN A 63 2.66 25.04 3.15
N SER A 64 2.59 24.37 1.99
CA SER A 64 2.53 22.90 1.93
C SER A 64 3.74 22.26 2.62
N ASP A 65 4.91 22.86 2.43
CA ASP A 65 6.19 22.28 2.86
C ASP A 65 6.65 22.85 4.20
N TYR A 66 6.26 24.10 4.52
CA TYR A 66 6.76 24.85 5.68
C TYR A 66 5.68 25.71 6.37
N SER A 67 4.61 25.08 6.85
CA SER A 67 3.50 25.78 7.53
C SER A 67 3.93 26.67 8.71
N LEU A 68 4.99 26.30 9.44
CA LEU A 68 5.51 27.07 10.59
C LEU A 68 6.26 28.36 10.20
N LEU A 69 6.63 28.54 8.92
CA LEU A 69 7.39 29.74 8.49
C LEU A 69 6.59 31.04 8.69
N LEU A 70 5.26 30.96 8.72
CA LEU A 70 4.36 32.08 9.01
C LEU A 70 4.54 32.66 10.42
N MET A 71 5.16 31.92 11.35
CA MET A 71 5.46 32.44 12.69
C MET A 71 6.46 33.60 12.66
N ILE A 72 7.34 33.65 11.66
CA ILE A 72 8.36 34.70 11.51
C ILE A 72 7.72 36.08 11.30
N PRO A 73 6.90 36.31 10.24
CA PRO A 73 6.24 37.59 10.04
C PRO A 73 5.25 37.93 11.16
N LEU A 74 4.60 36.94 11.79
CA LEU A 74 3.74 37.17 12.96
C LEU A 74 4.53 37.68 14.17
N ALA A 75 5.68 37.08 14.47
CA ALA A 75 6.56 37.54 15.54
C ALA A 75 7.10 38.95 15.28
N LEU A 76 7.48 39.25 14.03
CA LEU A 76 7.88 40.60 13.62
C LEU A 76 6.71 41.59 13.75
N GLY A 77 5.49 41.20 13.41
CA GLY A 77 4.28 42.00 13.63
C GLY A 77 4.05 42.33 15.09
N GLY A 78 4.21 41.35 15.99
CA GLY A 78 4.14 41.54 17.44
C GLY A 78 5.24 42.47 17.97
N ALA A 79 6.48 42.30 17.50
CA ALA A 79 7.60 43.17 17.87
C ALA A 79 7.38 44.61 17.38
N SER A 80 6.92 44.78 16.14
CA SER A 80 6.51 46.08 15.57
C SER A 80 5.48 46.76 16.47
N PHE A 81 4.41 46.04 16.85
CA PHE A 81 3.37 46.58 17.71
C PHE A 81 3.92 47.01 19.08
N TRP A 82 4.79 46.21 19.69
CA TRP A 82 5.42 46.54 20.98
C TRP A 82 6.23 47.84 20.92
N TYR A 83 7.03 48.03 19.88
CA TYR A 83 7.80 49.28 19.69
C TYR A 83 6.89 50.50 19.48
N ILE A 84 5.81 50.34 18.71
CA ILE A 84 4.85 51.43 18.45
C ILE A 84 4.03 51.75 19.72
N TRP A 85 3.64 50.73 20.48
CA TRP A 85 2.91 50.87 21.74
C TRP A 85 3.69 51.68 22.78
N ASN A 86 5.01 51.50 22.83
CA ASN A 86 5.87 52.24 23.74
C ASN A 86 6.27 53.63 23.23
N GLY A 87 6.08 53.90 21.93
CA GLY A 87 6.49 55.16 21.27
C GLY A 87 5.38 56.19 21.04
N MET A 88 4.10 55.87 21.35
CA MET A 88 2.95 56.71 21.00
C MET A 88 1.92 56.83 22.14
N ASP A 89 1.13 57.91 22.12
CA ASP A 89 -0.02 58.10 22.99
C ASP A 89 -1.08 56.99 22.80
N ARG A 90 -1.47 56.36 23.91
CA ARG A 90 -2.30 55.13 23.95
C ARG A 90 -3.67 55.25 23.26
N LYS A 91 -4.15 56.46 23.00
CA LYS A 91 -5.46 56.72 22.37
C LYS A 91 -5.53 56.29 20.90
N HIS A 92 -4.40 56.15 20.22
CA HIS A 92 -4.35 55.78 18.79
C HIS A 92 -3.82 54.37 18.54
N THR A 93 -3.33 53.70 19.59
CA THR A 93 -2.67 52.41 19.45
C THR A 93 -3.63 51.26 19.16
N GLU A 94 -4.88 51.33 19.64
CA GLU A 94 -5.93 50.34 19.33
C GLU A 94 -6.28 50.31 17.84
N VAL A 95 -6.45 51.49 17.23
CA VAL A 95 -6.74 51.62 15.80
C VAL A 95 -5.56 51.07 14.98
N LEU A 96 -4.33 51.36 15.40
CA LEU A 96 -3.14 50.87 14.71
C LEU A 96 -2.98 49.34 14.83
N ALA A 97 -3.33 48.75 15.98
CA ALA A 97 -3.35 47.30 16.17
C ALA A 97 -4.31 46.66 15.17
N ALA A 98 -5.53 47.20 15.07
CA ALA A 98 -6.54 46.71 14.14
C ALA A 98 -6.07 46.82 12.69
N VAL A 99 -5.46 47.94 12.29
CA VAL A 99 -4.91 48.12 10.94
C VAL A 99 -3.76 47.15 10.66
N LEU A 100 -2.86 46.93 11.62
CA LEU A 100 -1.75 45.99 11.46
C LEU A 100 -2.25 44.55 11.32
N ILE A 101 -3.24 44.14 12.11
CA ILE A 101 -3.89 42.83 12.00
C ILE A 101 -4.54 42.68 10.62
N LEU A 102 -5.26 43.72 10.14
CA LEU A 102 -5.88 43.71 8.81
C LEU A 102 -4.85 43.63 7.68
N LEU A 103 -3.70 44.31 7.81
CA LEU A 103 -2.62 44.26 6.83
C LEU A 103 -1.93 42.89 6.82
N LEU A 104 -1.71 42.30 7.99
CA LEU A 104 -1.14 40.96 8.11
C LEU A 104 -2.12 39.86 7.69
N SER A 105 -3.43 40.09 7.81
CA SER A 105 -4.46 39.17 7.31
C SER A 105 -4.77 39.36 5.82
N SER A 106 -4.41 40.51 5.23
CA SER A 106 -4.69 40.84 3.83
C SER A 106 -4.21 39.80 2.81
N PRO A 107 -3.02 39.15 2.93
CA PRO A 107 -2.61 38.13 1.97
C PRO A 107 -3.59 36.96 1.92
N PHE A 108 -4.08 36.50 3.07
CA PHE A 108 -5.06 35.41 3.15
C PHE A 108 -6.41 35.80 2.57
N LEU A 109 -6.86 37.05 2.79
CA LEU A 109 -8.08 37.55 2.17
C LEU A 109 -7.93 37.64 0.64
N THR A 110 -6.76 38.08 0.14
CA THR A 110 -6.54 38.17 -1.30
C THR A 110 -6.35 36.83 -1.98
N MET A 111 -5.64 35.89 -1.35
CA MET A 111 -5.50 34.52 -1.85
C MET A 111 -6.84 33.80 -1.82
N SER A 112 -7.62 34.02 -0.76
CA SER A 112 -9.00 33.53 -0.68
C SER A 112 -9.91 33.98 -1.81
N LEU A 113 -9.71 35.16 -2.36
CA LEU A 113 -10.59 35.71 -3.39
C LEU A 113 -10.13 35.36 -4.81
N ASN A 114 -8.84 35.03 -4.98
CA ASN A 114 -8.21 34.94 -6.29
C ASN A 114 -7.57 33.59 -6.62
N SER A 115 -7.40 32.68 -5.65
CA SER A 115 -6.72 31.41 -5.91
C SER A 115 -7.18 30.31 -4.94
N SER A 116 -8.07 29.44 -5.42
CA SER A 116 -8.21 28.10 -4.87
C SER A 116 -7.45 27.12 -5.75
N THR A 117 -6.69 26.22 -5.14
CA THR A 117 -6.00 25.14 -5.84
C THR A 117 -6.49 23.81 -5.30
N ILE A 118 -6.85 22.91 -6.20
CA ILE A 118 -7.23 21.54 -5.85
C ILE A 118 -6.03 20.63 -6.02
N SER A 119 -5.74 19.82 -5.01
CA SER A 119 -4.70 18.80 -5.04
C SER A 119 -5.28 17.43 -4.71
N ILE A 120 -4.68 16.38 -5.29
CA ILE A 120 -4.97 14.99 -4.92
C ILE A 120 -4.03 14.64 -3.77
N THR A 121 -4.59 14.25 -2.62
CA THR A 121 -3.81 13.99 -1.40
C THR A 121 -3.61 12.51 -1.13
N ASP A 122 -4.51 11.66 -1.63
CA ASP A 122 -4.48 10.23 -1.36
C ASP A 122 -5.22 9.42 -2.43
N SER A 123 -4.89 8.14 -2.53
CA SER A 123 -5.61 7.16 -3.35
C SER A 123 -5.81 5.87 -2.56
N THR A 124 -7.05 5.41 -2.43
CA THR A 124 -7.38 4.19 -1.68
C THR A 124 -8.04 3.16 -2.59
N LEU A 125 -7.73 1.89 -2.39
CA LEU A 125 -8.40 0.78 -3.06
C LEU A 125 -9.64 0.37 -2.25
N SER A 126 -10.75 0.12 -2.93
CA SER A 126 -11.96 -0.41 -2.31
C SER A 126 -11.74 -1.83 -1.76
N SER A 127 -12.58 -2.25 -0.82
CA SER A 127 -12.45 -3.56 -0.16
C SER A 127 -12.66 -4.76 -1.10
N ASP A 128 -13.38 -4.57 -2.20
CA ASP A 128 -13.58 -5.56 -3.27
C ASP A 128 -12.51 -5.45 -4.37
N ALA A 129 -11.51 -4.57 -4.18
CA ALA A 129 -10.42 -4.32 -5.11
C ALA A 129 -10.84 -3.91 -6.54
N THR A 130 -12.06 -3.40 -6.74
CA THR A 130 -12.57 -3.00 -8.07
C THR A 130 -12.37 -1.52 -8.37
N THR A 131 -12.34 -0.68 -7.33
CA THR A 131 -12.46 0.77 -7.45
C THR A 131 -11.33 1.47 -6.72
N ILE A 132 -10.74 2.49 -7.34
CA ILE A 132 -9.78 3.39 -6.71
C ILE A 132 -10.49 4.71 -6.40
N SER A 133 -10.43 5.14 -5.14
CA SER A 133 -10.96 6.42 -4.67
C SER A 133 -9.83 7.42 -4.46
N LEU A 134 -9.90 8.53 -5.17
CA LEU A 134 -8.99 9.66 -5.04
C LEU A 134 -9.57 10.67 -4.06
N THR A 135 -8.78 11.09 -3.08
CA THR A 135 -9.15 12.17 -2.15
C THR A 135 -8.59 13.49 -2.65
N LEU A 136 -9.46 14.47 -2.90
CA LEU A 136 -9.10 15.80 -3.39
C LEU A 136 -9.41 16.87 -2.35
N ARG A 137 -8.47 17.81 -2.15
CA ARG A 137 -8.63 18.91 -1.20
C ARG A 137 -8.40 20.26 -1.87
N GLU A 138 -9.20 21.23 -1.46
CA GLU A 138 -9.05 22.62 -1.88
C GLU A 138 -8.24 23.39 -0.83
N SER A 139 -7.15 24.02 -1.26
CA SER A 139 -6.37 24.93 -0.45
C SER A 139 -6.49 26.37 -0.97
N GLY A 140 -6.44 27.34 -0.06
CA GLY A 140 -6.36 28.76 -0.41
C GLY A 140 -7.67 29.54 -0.38
N GLY A 141 -8.85 28.89 -0.44
CA GLY A 141 -10.16 29.55 -0.39
C GLY A 141 -10.75 29.66 1.03
N LEU A 142 -11.14 30.87 1.49
CA LEU A 142 -11.81 31.09 2.81
C LEU A 142 -13.24 30.54 2.85
N PHE A 143 -13.88 30.39 1.69
CA PHE A 143 -15.26 29.90 1.53
C PHE A 143 -15.35 28.76 0.50
N GLY A 144 -14.21 28.16 0.14
CA GLY A 144 -14.10 27.14 -0.90
C GLY A 144 -14.97 25.92 -0.61
N SER A 145 -15.90 25.65 -1.52
CA SER A 145 -16.63 24.38 -1.64
C SER A 145 -16.77 24.11 -3.12
N SER A 146 -15.62 23.86 -3.76
CA SER A 146 -15.54 23.55 -5.18
C SER A 146 -16.53 22.43 -5.51
N SER A 147 -17.39 22.69 -6.49
CA SER A 147 -18.39 21.76 -6.97
C SER A 147 -18.66 22.01 -8.45
N GLY A 148 -19.09 20.98 -9.16
CA GLY A 148 -19.34 21.02 -10.60
C GLY A 148 -18.91 19.71 -11.24
N ASP A 149 -18.34 19.82 -12.43
CA ASP A 149 -17.83 18.69 -13.19
C ASP A 149 -16.30 18.71 -13.18
N ALA A 150 -15.70 17.53 -13.01
CA ALA A 150 -14.26 17.30 -13.13
C ALA A 150 -13.99 16.51 -14.40
N GLU A 151 -13.05 16.98 -15.23
CA GLU A 151 -12.52 16.18 -16.33
C GLU A 151 -11.39 15.31 -15.79
N VAL A 152 -11.51 14.00 -15.93
CA VAL A 152 -10.55 13.04 -15.43
C VAL A 152 -9.99 12.26 -16.61
N SER A 153 -8.67 12.10 -16.64
CA SER A 153 -7.96 11.28 -17.61
C SER A 153 -7.00 10.37 -16.88
N VAL A 154 -6.90 9.12 -17.34
CA VAL A 154 -5.96 8.12 -16.86
C VAL A 154 -5.04 7.77 -18.01
N THR A 155 -3.75 7.77 -17.71
CA THR A 155 -2.70 7.38 -18.65
C THR A 155 -1.97 6.15 -18.12
N TYR A 156 -1.52 5.29 -19.03
CA TYR A 156 -0.65 4.14 -18.77
C TYR A 156 0.48 4.19 -19.80
N ASP A 157 1.73 4.14 -19.34
CA ASP A 157 2.91 4.30 -20.20
C ASP A 157 2.86 5.58 -21.07
N GLY A 158 2.27 6.65 -20.51
CA GLY A 158 2.10 7.94 -21.19
C GLY A 158 0.94 8.03 -22.19
N ASP A 159 0.31 6.90 -22.55
CA ASP A 159 -0.87 6.87 -23.43
C ASP A 159 -2.17 6.97 -22.62
N GLU A 160 -3.14 7.76 -23.09
CA GLU A 160 -4.45 7.89 -22.46
C GLU A 160 -5.26 6.60 -22.65
N THR A 161 -5.58 5.91 -21.54
CA THR A 161 -6.38 4.66 -21.55
C THR A 161 -7.85 4.94 -21.28
N TRP A 162 -8.14 6.02 -20.56
CA TRP A 162 -9.49 6.42 -20.23
C TRP A 162 -9.58 7.92 -20.01
N SER A 163 -10.68 8.52 -20.45
CA SER A 163 -11.03 9.90 -20.10
C SER A 163 -12.54 10.04 -19.96
N GLY A 164 -12.96 10.93 -19.06
CA GLY A 164 -14.37 11.13 -18.76
C GLY A 164 -14.62 12.39 -17.94
N THR A 165 -15.88 12.78 -17.87
CA THR A 165 -16.34 13.86 -17.01
C THR A 165 -17.13 13.26 -15.86
N VAL A 166 -16.72 13.55 -14.62
CA VAL A 166 -17.36 13.05 -13.41
C VAL A 166 -17.89 14.21 -12.57
N PRO A 167 -19.07 14.07 -11.94
CA PRO A 167 -19.55 15.07 -11.00
C PRO A 167 -18.62 15.09 -9.78
N PHE A 168 -18.25 16.29 -9.33
CA PHE A 168 -17.33 16.50 -8.22
C PHE A 168 -17.89 17.56 -7.27
N ALA A 169 -17.74 17.29 -5.97
CA ALA A 169 -18.01 18.27 -4.92
C ALA A 169 -17.09 18.00 -3.72
N ILE A 170 -16.68 19.07 -3.06
CA ILE A 170 -16.07 19.03 -1.72
C ILE A 170 -17.18 19.09 -0.69
N ASP A 171 -17.74 17.93 -0.36
CA ASP A 171 -18.91 17.77 0.51
C ASP A 171 -18.67 16.85 1.73
N ARG A 172 -17.44 16.32 1.88
CA ARG A 172 -17.02 15.49 3.01
C ARG A 172 -16.04 16.24 3.91
N GLU A 173 -15.86 15.74 5.12
CA GLU A 173 -14.97 16.33 6.13
C GLU A 173 -14.33 15.24 7.00
N ASP A 174 -13.07 15.40 7.32
CA ASP A 174 -12.31 14.56 8.25
C ASP A 174 -11.42 15.39 9.17
N GLY A 175 -10.53 14.73 9.93
CA GLY A 175 -9.61 15.40 10.86
C GLY A 175 -8.61 16.37 10.22
N TYR A 176 -8.49 16.36 8.88
CA TYR A 176 -7.62 17.26 8.11
C TYR A 176 -8.41 18.34 7.36
N GLY A 177 -9.75 18.36 7.48
CA GLY A 177 -10.63 19.35 6.89
C GLY A 177 -11.55 18.77 5.82
N LYS A 178 -12.11 19.64 4.98
CA LYS A 178 -13.03 19.21 3.92
C LYS A 178 -12.29 18.57 2.76
N TYR A 179 -12.95 17.63 2.10
CA TYR A 179 -12.44 16.95 0.91
C TYR A 179 -13.59 16.53 -0.02
N GLY A 180 -13.25 16.32 -1.28
CA GLY A 180 -14.08 15.63 -2.27
C GLY A 180 -13.46 14.29 -2.62
N GLU A 181 -14.25 13.40 -3.18
CA GLU A 181 -13.81 12.07 -3.60
C GLU A 181 -14.20 11.82 -5.06
N ILE A 182 -13.26 11.26 -5.83
CA ILE A 182 -13.51 10.75 -7.18
C ILE A 182 -13.20 9.26 -7.17
N SER A 183 -14.17 8.44 -7.57
CA SER A 183 -14.00 6.99 -7.68
C SER A 183 -13.86 6.57 -9.14
N LEU A 184 -12.86 5.74 -9.42
CA LEU A 184 -12.55 5.20 -10.74
C LEU A 184 -12.62 3.68 -10.70
N LEU A 185 -13.40 3.08 -11.60
CA LEU A 185 -13.45 1.63 -11.75
C LEU A 185 -12.18 1.18 -12.50
N ILE A 186 -11.39 0.29 -11.89
CA ILE A 186 -10.12 -0.16 -12.48
C ILE A 186 -10.34 -0.79 -13.85
N ALA A 187 -11.42 -1.56 -14.00
CA ALA A 187 -11.74 -2.23 -15.24
C ALA A 187 -11.96 -1.28 -16.44
N ASP A 188 -12.28 -0.01 -16.20
CA ASP A 188 -12.53 0.96 -17.27
C ASP A 188 -11.25 1.54 -17.88
N PHE A 189 -10.14 1.54 -17.13
CA PHE A 189 -8.89 2.16 -17.56
C PHE A 189 -7.70 1.21 -17.60
N TYR A 190 -7.86 -0.02 -17.12
CA TYR A 190 -6.79 -1.02 -17.07
C TYR A 190 -6.31 -1.38 -18.49
N ALA A 191 -5.01 -1.24 -18.72
CA ALA A 191 -4.34 -1.54 -19.98
C ALA A 191 -3.16 -2.52 -19.83
N GLY A 192 -2.80 -2.90 -18.60
CA GLY A 192 -1.68 -3.79 -18.31
C GLY A 192 -1.17 -3.67 -16.89
N ASN A 193 -0.29 -4.59 -16.51
CA ASN A 193 0.40 -4.56 -15.23
C ASN A 193 1.33 -3.36 -15.13
N THR A 194 1.54 -2.85 -13.91
CA THR A 194 2.54 -1.81 -13.69
C THR A 194 3.96 -2.38 -13.75
N GLY A 195 4.91 -1.55 -14.18
CA GLY A 195 6.34 -1.89 -14.24
C GLY A 195 7.21 -0.77 -13.69
N GLU A 196 8.50 -0.78 -14.03
CA GLU A 196 9.42 0.29 -13.61
C GLU A 196 9.10 1.60 -14.36
N ASP A 197 8.71 1.50 -15.63
CA ASP A 197 8.38 2.64 -16.49
C ASP A 197 6.87 2.71 -16.82
N GLU A 198 6.16 1.58 -16.73
CA GLU A 198 4.74 1.45 -17.00
C GLU A 198 3.90 1.80 -15.76
N LEU A 199 3.61 3.08 -15.58
CA LEU A 199 2.86 3.59 -14.43
C LEU A 199 1.51 4.16 -14.86
N TYR A 200 0.50 4.02 -13.98
CA TYR A 200 -0.76 4.71 -14.15
C TYR A 200 -0.71 6.09 -13.50
N ALA A 201 -1.01 7.12 -14.27
CA ALA A 201 -1.15 8.48 -13.78
C ALA A 201 -2.55 9.01 -14.06
N VAL A 202 -3.19 9.53 -13.02
CA VAL A 202 -4.49 10.21 -13.11
C VAL A 202 -4.25 11.71 -13.14
N LYS A 203 -4.91 12.39 -14.07
CA LYS A 203 -4.99 13.85 -14.11
C LYS A 203 -6.44 14.26 -13.97
N VAL A 204 -6.69 15.17 -13.02
CA VAL A 204 -8.02 15.71 -12.76
C VAL A 204 -8.00 17.20 -13.06
N VAL A 205 -8.92 17.70 -13.87
CA VAL A 205 -9.08 19.11 -14.21
C VAL A 205 -10.41 19.61 -13.65
N ILE A 206 -10.33 20.59 -12.74
CA ILE A 206 -11.48 21.22 -12.08
C ILE A 206 -11.26 22.73 -12.11
N GLY A 207 -12.04 23.44 -12.93
CA GLY A 207 -11.82 24.87 -13.17
C GLY A 207 -10.40 25.12 -13.71
N ASP A 208 -9.64 25.97 -13.02
CA ASP A 208 -8.25 26.28 -13.38
C ASP A 208 -7.22 25.33 -12.72
N SER A 209 -7.66 24.39 -11.87
CA SER A 209 -6.79 23.41 -11.21
C SER A 209 -6.64 22.16 -12.07
N ALA A 210 -5.41 21.65 -12.23
CA ALA A 210 -5.11 20.45 -12.99
C ALA A 210 -4.10 19.50 -12.29
N PRO A 211 -4.38 19.01 -11.06
CA PRO A 211 -3.48 18.09 -10.37
C PRO A 211 -3.30 16.75 -11.11
N SER A 212 -2.12 16.16 -10.93
CA SER A 212 -1.78 14.81 -11.40
C SER A 212 -1.31 13.95 -10.23
N PHE A 213 -1.61 12.65 -10.28
CA PHE A 213 -1.27 11.69 -9.23
C PHE A 213 -0.89 10.33 -9.85
N ILE A 214 0.17 9.70 -9.34
CA ILE A 214 0.59 8.36 -9.76
C ILE A 214 -0.08 7.34 -8.85
N LEU A 215 -0.84 6.42 -9.42
CA LEU A 215 -1.52 5.38 -8.66
C LEU A 215 -0.52 4.36 -8.11
N ALA A 216 -0.84 3.76 -6.97
CA ALA A 216 -0.02 2.72 -6.36
C ALA A 216 0.03 1.48 -7.26
N SER A 217 1.24 1.04 -7.60
CA SER A 217 1.50 -0.02 -8.57
C SER A 217 0.91 -1.37 -8.15
N ASP A 218 0.98 -1.70 -6.86
CA ASP A 218 0.47 -2.93 -6.24
C ASP A 218 -1.04 -3.13 -6.41
N HIS A 219 -1.82 -2.04 -6.43
CA HIS A 219 -3.26 -2.10 -6.69
C HIS A 219 -3.61 -2.49 -8.15
N LEU A 220 -2.64 -2.37 -9.06
CA LEU A 220 -2.81 -2.45 -10.52
C LEU A 220 -2.02 -3.61 -11.15
N GLN A 221 -1.56 -4.56 -10.34
CA GLN A 221 -1.02 -5.85 -10.80
C GLN A 221 -2.18 -6.86 -10.88
N ARG A 222 -2.67 -7.16 -12.10
CA ARG A 222 -3.88 -7.98 -12.33
C ARG A 222 -3.72 -9.07 -13.39
N SER A 223 -2.88 -8.83 -14.40
CA SER A 223 -2.67 -9.76 -15.51
C SER A 223 -1.68 -10.85 -15.13
N ILE A 224 -2.11 -12.09 -15.21
CA ILE A 224 -1.27 -13.27 -15.03
C ILE A 224 -0.40 -13.42 -16.28
N THR A 225 0.85 -13.81 -16.09
CA THR A 225 1.79 -14.02 -17.20
C THR A 225 2.58 -15.32 -17.05
N GLN A 226 2.51 -15.98 -15.89
CA GLN A 226 3.13 -17.26 -15.66
C GLN A 226 2.25 -18.17 -14.79
N THR A 227 2.23 -19.45 -15.13
CA THR A 227 1.79 -20.51 -14.24
C THR A 227 2.85 -21.62 -14.16
N GLN A 228 2.83 -22.38 -13.08
CA GLN A 228 3.61 -23.59 -12.87
C GLN A 228 2.71 -24.64 -12.21
N GLY A 229 3.02 -25.92 -12.42
CA GLY A 229 2.30 -27.03 -11.80
C GLY A 229 3.27 -28.03 -11.15
N GLU A 230 2.79 -28.77 -10.16
CA GLU A 230 3.50 -29.90 -9.57
C GLU A 230 2.52 -31.02 -9.22
N ALA A 231 2.89 -32.27 -9.53
CA ALA A 231 2.21 -33.47 -9.06
C ALA A 231 3.13 -34.26 -8.13
N ILE A 232 2.73 -34.37 -6.87
CA ILE A 232 3.50 -34.98 -5.78
C ILE A 232 2.89 -36.34 -5.45
N PRO A 233 3.70 -37.42 -5.36
CA PRO A 233 3.17 -38.74 -5.05
C PRO A 233 2.83 -38.87 -3.56
N ALA A 234 1.67 -39.45 -3.27
CA ALA A 234 1.37 -40.01 -1.94
C ALA A 234 1.93 -41.44 -1.89
N MET A 235 2.81 -41.71 -0.91
CA MET A 235 3.51 -42.98 -0.79
C MET A 235 2.88 -43.84 0.32
N GLY A 236 2.42 -45.04 -0.04
CA GLY A 236 1.96 -46.07 0.88
C GLY A 236 3.06 -47.04 1.28
N THR A 237 2.85 -47.77 2.37
CA THR A 237 3.77 -48.85 2.80
C THR A 237 3.02 -50.07 3.30
N GLY A 238 3.65 -51.24 3.19
CA GLY A 238 3.13 -52.48 3.78
C GLY A 238 1.72 -52.83 3.29
N ASN A 239 0.71 -52.73 4.15
CA ASN A 239 -0.67 -53.14 3.81
C ASN A 239 -1.36 -52.19 2.81
N ASP A 240 -0.84 -50.98 2.63
CA ASP A 240 -1.34 -50.06 1.61
C ASP A 240 -0.94 -50.51 0.20
N CYS A 241 0.08 -51.38 0.10
CA CYS A 241 0.64 -51.84 -1.15
C CYS A 241 0.20 -53.28 -1.49
N GLY A 242 -0.39 -53.43 -2.67
CA GLY A 242 -0.68 -54.73 -3.27
C GLY A 242 0.57 -55.40 -3.84
N GLY A 243 0.42 -56.59 -4.44
CA GLY A 243 1.45 -57.15 -5.34
C GLY A 243 2.76 -57.66 -4.71
N GLY A 244 2.98 -57.46 -3.41
CA GLY A 244 4.24 -57.80 -2.74
C GLY A 244 5.28 -56.68 -2.75
N HIS A 245 4.83 -55.45 -3.01
CA HIS A 245 5.66 -54.25 -2.91
C HIS A 245 5.83 -53.79 -1.45
N ASP A 246 7.01 -53.31 -1.12
CA ASP A 246 7.36 -52.70 0.17
C ASP A 246 6.86 -51.25 0.25
N ASN A 247 6.90 -50.51 -0.87
CA ASN A 247 6.29 -49.18 -1.04
C ASN A 247 5.57 -49.06 -2.40
N CYS A 248 4.62 -48.13 -2.47
CA CYS A 248 3.81 -47.92 -3.66
C CYS A 248 3.25 -46.50 -3.70
N VAL A 249 2.94 -46.00 -4.89
CA VAL A 249 2.21 -44.76 -5.11
C VAL A 249 0.73 -45.04 -4.92
N ILE A 250 0.15 -44.48 -3.86
CA ILE A 250 -1.27 -44.66 -3.50
C ILE A 250 -2.15 -43.50 -3.95
N GLY A 251 -1.56 -42.43 -4.49
CA GLY A 251 -2.27 -41.30 -5.08
C GLY A 251 -1.35 -40.13 -5.39
N ALA A 252 -1.93 -38.98 -5.73
CA ALA A 252 -1.18 -37.77 -6.07
C ALA A 252 -1.82 -36.52 -5.46
N GLY A 253 -1.00 -35.67 -4.86
CA GLY A 253 -1.34 -34.30 -4.53
C GLY A 253 -0.97 -33.39 -5.70
N LEU A 254 -1.85 -32.45 -6.05
CA LEU A 254 -1.63 -31.53 -7.17
C LEU A 254 -1.48 -30.10 -6.65
N LYS A 255 -0.51 -29.35 -7.18
CA LYS A 255 -0.29 -27.93 -6.85
C LYS A 255 -0.16 -27.11 -8.12
N ALA A 256 -0.57 -25.86 -8.02
CA ALA A 256 -0.34 -24.87 -9.05
C ALA A 256 0.21 -23.58 -8.43
N TRP A 257 1.05 -22.87 -9.17
CA TRP A 257 1.44 -21.50 -8.85
C TRP A 257 1.07 -20.59 -10.00
N ILE A 258 0.54 -19.42 -9.69
CA ILE A 258 -0.02 -18.50 -10.68
C ILE A 258 0.43 -17.08 -10.35
N GLY A 259 0.80 -16.31 -11.36
CA GLY A 259 1.05 -14.87 -11.20
C GLY A 259 2.08 -14.31 -12.18
N LEU A 260 3.03 -13.54 -11.66
CA LEU A 260 4.08 -12.89 -12.43
C LEU A 260 5.39 -13.68 -12.40
N PRO A 261 6.21 -13.61 -13.47
CA PRO A 261 7.53 -14.22 -13.46
C PRO A 261 8.42 -13.65 -12.38
N THR A 262 9.08 -14.54 -11.64
CA THR A 262 10.12 -14.21 -10.68
C THR A 262 11.49 -14.46 -11.30
N LEU A 263 12.46 -13.61 -10.97
CA LEU A 263 13.81 -13.74 -11.51
C LEU A 263 14.50 -14.99 -10.93
N PRO A 264 15.10 -15.85 -11.79
CA PRO A 264 15.91 -16.98 -11.35
C PRO A 264 17.00 -16.56 -10.35
N ARG A 265 17.24 -17.39 -9.34
CA ARG A 265 18.26 -17.13 -8.31
C ARG A 265 19.18 -18.33 -8.13
N ALA A 266 20.34 -18.11 -7.53
CA ALA A 266 21.29 -19.19 -7.27
C ALA A 266 20.65 -20.26 -6.37
N GLY A 267 20.58 -21.50 -6.87
CA GLY A 267 19.95 -22.64 -6.19
C GLY A 267 18.46 -22.83 -6.48
N ASP A 268 17.84 -21.95 -7.28
CA ASP A 268 16.42 -22.00 -7.63
C ASP A 268 16.24 -21.35 -9.02
N PRO A 269 16.51 -22.11 -10.10
CA PRO A 269 16.50 -21.59 -11.47
C PRO A 269 15.09 -21.38 -12.03
N ASN A 270 14.07 -22.00 -11.41
CA ASN A 270 12.66 -21.86 -11.78
C ASN A 270 11.82 -21.52 -10.54
N PRO A 271 11.98 -20.31 -9.99
CA PRO A 271 11.24 -19.90 -8.80
C PRO A 271 9.74 -19.84 -9.08
N ALA A 272 8.93 -20.07 -8.05
CA ALA A 272 7.49 -19.91 -8.14
C ALA A 272 7.11 -18.48 -8.58
N PRO A 273 6.06 -18.30 -9.41
CA PRO A 273 5.51 -17.01 -9.76
C PRO A 273 5.23 -16.12 -8.54
N ALA A 274 5.36 -14.81 -8.68
CA ALA A 274 4.98 -13.86 -7.66
C ALA A 274 3.45 -13.71 -7.60
N PRO A 275 2.85 -13.65 -6.41
CA PRO A 275 1.40 -13.60 -6.24
C PRO A 275 0.77 -12.33 -6.83
N LEU A 276 -0.49 -12.47 -7.25
CA LEU A 276 -1.35 -11.37 -7.67
C LEU A 276 -2.64 -11.38 -6.84
N PRO A 277 -2.68 -10.73 -5.66
CA PRO A 277 -3.79 -10.87 -4.70
C PRO A 277 -5.15 -10.42 -5.23
N TYR A 278 -5.17 -9.57 -6.26
CA TYR A 278 -6.40 -9.05 -6.83
C TYR A 278 -6.66 -9.52 -8.26
N ALA A 279 -5.95 -10.56 -8.70
CA ALA A 279 -6.21 -11.19 -9.99
C ALA A 279 -7.46 -12.08 -9.92
N GLU A 280 -8.23 -12.06 -11.00
CA GLU A 280 -9.39 -12.93 -11.20
C GLU A 280 -9.10 -13.84 -12.37
N PHE A 281 -9.31 -15.15 -12.20
CA PHE A 281 -9.00 -16.14 -13.23
C PHE A 281 -9.74 -17.45 -13.03
N LEU A 282 -9.79 -18.25 -14.09
CA LEU A 282 -10.17 -19.66 -14.05
C LEU A 282 -8.92 -20.51 -14.25
N LEU A 283 -8.80 -21.56 -13.44
CA LEU A 283 -7.75 -22.56 -13.54
C LEU A 283 -8.35 -23.93 -13.86
N THR A 284 -7.72 -24.63 -14.80
CA THR A 284 -7.98 -26.04 -15.09
C THR A 284 -6.70 -26.84 -14.96
N ALA A 285 -6.76 -27.99 -14.29
CA ALA A 285 -5.61 -28.84 -14.07
C ALA A 285 -5.95 -30.29 -14.49
N VAL A 286 -5.12 -30.87 -15.36
CA VAL A 286 -5.36 -32.19 -15.95
C VAL A 286 -4.09 -33.02 -15.89
N LEU A 287 -4.18 -34.21 -15.28
CA LEU A 287 -3.18 -35.25 -15.35
C LEU A 287 -3.62 -36.29 -16.39
N SER A 288 -2.75 -36.63 -17.33
CA SER A 288 -3.05 -37.60 -18.38
C SER A 288 -1.89 -38.56 -18.60
N LYS A 289 -2.17 -39.77 -19.07
CA LYS A 289 -1.18 -40.75 -19.50
C LYS A 289 -1.40 -41.06 -20.97
N GLU A 290 -0.39 -40.85 -21.80
CA GLU A 290 -0.45 -41.08 -23.26
C GLU A 290 -1.69 -40.44 -23.93
N GLY A 291 -2.11 -39.26 -23.45
CA GLY A 291 -3.28 -38.53 -23.93
C GLY A 291 -4.64 -39.02 -23.39
N VAL A 292 -4.66 -40.04 -22.53
CA VAL A 292 -5.86 -40.48 -21.80
C VAL A 292 -5.89 -39.79 -20.43
N ILE A 293 -7.02 -39.17 -20.09
CA ILE A 293 -7.18 -38.43 -18.83
C ILE A 293 -7.13 -39.41 -17.65
N ALA A 294 -6.18 -39.18 -16.74
CA ALA A 294 -6.08 -39.87 -15.45
C ALA A 294 -6.83 -39.09 -14.38
N ILE A 295 -6.58 -37.78 -14.27
CA ILE A 295 -7.26 -36.87 -13.35
C ILE A 295 -7.69 -35.63 -14.14
N SER A 296 -8.97 -35.25 -14.00
CA SER A 296 -9.47 -33.96 -14.46
C SER A 296 -9.96 -33.20 -13.24
N TYR A 297 -9.12 -32.30 -12.72
CA TYR A 297 -9.49 -31.54 -11.53
C TYR A 297 -10.66 -30.59 -11.86
N PRO A 298 -11.59 -30.34 -10.92
CA PRO A 298 -12.65 -29.37 -11.13
C PRO A 298 -12.08 -27.99 -11.48
N VAL A 299 -12.85 -27.20 -12.24
CA VAL A 299 -12.45 -25.83 -12.57
C VAL A 299 -12.37 -25.02 -11.27
N VAL A 300 -11.21 -24.43 -11.01
CA VAL A 300 -11.01 -23.52 -9.89
C VAL A 300 -11.32 -22.11 -10.36
N THR A 301 -12.22 -21.43 -9.64
CA THR A 301 -12.55 -20.02 -9.86
C THR A 301 -11.89 -19.19 -8.78
N VAL A 302 -11.06 -18.22 -9.19
CA VAL A 302 -10.40 -17.29 -8.27
C VAL A 302 -10.97 -15.89 -8.47
N MET A 303 -11.48 -15.31 -7.38
CA MET A 303 -12.03 -13.96 -7.35
C MET A 303 -11.54 -13.25 -6.10
N ASN A 304 -10.96 -12.05 -6.27
CA ASN A 304 -10.51 -11.19 -5.17
C ASN A 304 -9.69 -11.92 -4.08
N GLY A 305 -8.74 -12.76 -4.48
CA GLY A 305 -7.87 -13.50 -3.57
C GLY A 305 -8.49 -14.75 -2.94
N GLU A 306 -9.70 -15.15 -3.34
CA GLU A 306 -10.34 -16.38 -2.87
C GLU A 306 -10.53 -17.35 -4.03
N ALA A 307 -9.98 -18.55 -3.90
CA ALA A 307 -10.16 -19.66 -4.82
C ALA A 307 -11.29 -20.57 -4.33
N SER A 308 -12.11 -21.06 -5.25
CA SER A 308 -13.17 -22.02 -4.95
C SER A 308 -13.35 -23.03 -6.08
N TRP A 309 -13.73 -24.25 -5.73
CA TRP A 309 -14.05 -25.30 -6.67
C TRP A 309 -15.15 -26.21 -6.14
N GLU A 310 -15.96 -26.74 -7.05
CA GLU A 310 -17.05 -27.64 -6.72
C GLU A 310 -16.64 -29.09 -6.91
N SER A 311 -17.00 -29.93 -5.95
CA SER A 311 -16.65 -31.35 -6.00
C SER A 311 -17.43 -32.02 -7.14
N GLU A 312 -16.73 -32.72 -8.03
CA GLU A 312 -17.35 -33.60 -9.01
C GLU A 312 -17.95 -34.82 -8.28
N SER A 313 -19.14 -34.65 -7.69
CA SER A 313 -19.83 -35.70 -6.89
C SER A 313 -19.02 -36.30 -5.73
N GLY A 314 -18.04 -35.56 -5.19
CA GLY A 314 -17.28 -35.93 -3.99
C GLY A 314 -15.88 -36.49 -4.24
N THR A 315 -15.47 -36.76 -5.48
CA THR A 315 -14.17 -37.38 -5.80
C THR A 315 -12.96 -36.53 -5.35
N TYR A 316 -13.06 -35.21 -5.47
CA TYR A 316 -11.96 -34.28 -5.17
C TYR A 316 -12.20 -33.42 -3.92
N GLY A 317 -13.36 -33.56 -3.26
CA GLY A 317 -13.83 -32.60 -2.26
C GLY A 317 -14.24 -31.26 -2.88
N SER A 318 -15.21 -30.57 -2.25
CA SER A 318 -15.48 -29.15 -2.54
C SER A 318 -14.60 -28.35 -1.63
N GLY A 319 -13.93 -27.33 -2.15
CA GLY A 319 -12.96 -26.60 -1.35
C GLY A 319 -12.86 -25.13 -1.72
N SER A 320 -12.18 -24.42 -0.84
CA SER A 320 -11.73 -23.06 -1.06
C SER A 320 -10.34 -22.89 -0.48
N ALA A 321 -9.59 -21.94 -1.02
CA ALA A 321 -8.26 -21.59 -0.57
C ALA A 321 -8.01 -20.10 -0.74
N ASP A 322 -7.23 -19.51 0.16
CA ASP A 322 -6.73 -18.15 0.00
C ASP A 322 -5.66 -18.12 -1.09
N TYR A 323 -5.69 -17.09 -1.93
CA TYR A 323 -4.75 -16.87 -3.02
C TYR A 323 -4.16 -15.46 -2.96
N GLY A 324 -2.86 -15.38 -3.19
CA GLY A 324 -2.14 -14.12 -3.40
C GLY A 324 -1.67 -13.42 -2.12
N GLU A 325 -2.43 -13.44 -1.03
CA GLU A 325 -1.99 -12.86 0.25
C GLU A 325 -0.78 -13.60 0.85
N PHE A 326 -0.84 -14.94 0.85
CA PHE A 326 0.19 -15.81 1.42
C PHE A 326 1.11 -16.47 0.39
N GLY A 327 0.97 -16.09 -0.88
CA GLY A 327 1.74 -16.64 -1.99
C GLY A 327 0.89 -16.95 -3.21
N SER A 328 1.54 -17.41 -4.27
CA SER A 328 0.94 -17.75 -5.56
C SER A 328 0.43 -19.19 -5.63
N ILE A 329 0.64 -19.97 -4.56
CA ILE A 329 0.32 -21.39 -4.51
C ILE A 329 -1.18 -21.62 -4.33
N LEU A 330 -1.72 -22.53 -5.13
CA LEU A 330 -3.03 -23.14 -4.93
C LEU A 330 -2.82 -24.65 -4.70
N PRO A 331 -3.15 -25.17 -3.50
CA PRO A 331 -3.28 -26.61 -3.31
C PRO A 331 -4.55 -27.07 -4.02
N LEU A 332 -4.41 -28.07 -4.89
CA LEU A 332 -5.53 -28.73 -5.56
C LEU A 332 -5.81 -30.01 -4.79
N ASP A 333 -6.42 -29.83 -3.62
CA ASP A 333 -6.65 -30.89 -2.63
C ASP A 333 -7.54 -32.00 -3.20
N GLY A 334 -7.22 -33.24 -2.82
CA GLY A 334 -8.05 -34.42 -3.06
C GLY A 334 -8.95 -34.79 -1.88
N SER A 335 -9.29 -36.07 -1.77
CA SER A 335 -10.27 -36.58 -0.81
C SER A 335 -9.67 -37.23 0.45
N VAL A 336 -8.36 -37.50 0.47
CA VAL A 336 -7.69 -38.19 1.57
C VAL A 336 -6.53 -37.35 2.11
N ASP A 337 -6.60 -36.99 3.39
CA ASP A 337 -5.56 -36.21 4.07
C ASP A 337 -4.24 -36.99 4.21
N ASP A 338 -3.12 -36.35 3.89
CA ASP A 338 -1.78 -36.85 4.18
C ASP A 338 -0.94 -35.79 4.90
N PHE A 339 -0.61 -36.07 6.16
CA PHE A 339 0.21 -35.19 7.00
C PHE A 339 1.64 -35.01 6.50
N SER A 340 2.18 -36.00 5.79
CA SER A 340 3.53 -35.96 5.22
C SER A 340 3.57 -35.04 4.01
N LEU A 341 2.50 -35.03 3.20
CA LEU A 341 2.34 -34.11 2.08
C LEU A 341 1.87 -32.71 2.49
N ASN A 342 1.31 -32.58 3.70
CA ASN A 342 0.68 -31.37 4.20
C ASN A 342 -0.43 -30.87 3.26
N MET A 343 -1.17 -31.80 2.66
CA MET A 343 -2.32 -31.57 1.79
C MET A 343 -3.14 -32.87 1.64
N ALA A 344 -4.35 -32.78 1.10
CA ALA A 344 -5.11 -33.96 0.72
C ALA A 344 -4.71 -34.42 -0.69
N TYR A 345 -4.53 -35.73 -0.89
CA TYR A 345 -4.22 -36.31 -2.19
C TYR A 345 -5.45 -36.97 -2.82
N ILE A 346 -5.38 -37.16 -4.13
CA ILE A 346 -6.38 -37.87 -4.93
C ILE A 346 -5.97 -39.35 -5.00
N PRO A 347 -6.74 -40.28 -4.40
CA PRO A 347 -6.41 -41.70 -4.40
C PRO A 347 -6.21 -42.26 -5.81
N ARG A 348 -5.22 -43.14 -5.97
CA ARG A 348 -4.90 -43.77 -7.27
C ARG A 348 -6.06 -44.62 -7.82
N ASP A 349 -6.91 -45.13 -6.95
CA ASP A 349 -8.13 -45.86 -7.33
C ASP A 349 -9.19 -44.95 -7.98
N ASP A 350 -9.12 -43.63 -7.75
CA ASP A 350 -10.04 -42.65 -8.33
C ASP A 350 -9.57 -42.12 -9.70
N TRP A 351 -8.38 -42.52 -10.17
CA TRP A 351 -7.87 -42.08 -11.46
C TRP A 351 -8.52 -42.88 -12.61
N GLY A 352 -8.80 -42.21 -13.73
CA GLY A 352 -9.32 -42.87 -14.93
C GLY A 352 -8.35 -43.87 -15.57
N VAL A 353 -7.05 -43.60 -15.44
CA VAL A 353 -5.93 -44.48 -15.81
C VAL A 353 -4.88 -44.39 -14.72
N ASN A 354 -4.41 -45.54 -14.22
CA ASN A 354 -3.59 -45.63 -13.02
C ASN A 354 -2.44 -46.64 -13.07
N ASP A 355 -2.06 -47.10 -14.25
CA ASP A 355 -0.98 -48.06 -14.47
C ASP A 355 0.37 -47.38 -14.81
N TYR A 356 1.48 -48.13 -14.71
CA TYR A 356 2.83 -47.64 -14.94
C TYR A 356 3.04 -46.98 -16.30
N GLY A 357 3.89 -45.96 -16.36
CA GLY A 357 4.28 -45.24 -17.56
C GLY A 357 4.34 -43.73 -17.35
N CYS A 358 4.40 -42.99 -18.44
CA CYS A 358 4.62 -41.55 -18.42
C CYS A 358 3.32 -40.76 -18.38
N TYR A 359 3.19 -39.95 -17.33
CA TYR A 359 2.10 -39.03 -17.06
C TYR A 359 2.51 -37.60 -17.42
N THR A 360 1.55 -36.82 -17.87
CA THR A 360 1.68 -35.43 -18.26
C THR A 360 0.68 -34.60 -17.45
N PHE A 361 1.18 -33.59 -16.72
CA PHE A 361 0.38 -32.67 -15.94
C PHE A 361 0.33 -31.30 -16.60
N VAL A 362 -0.89 -30.83 -16.91
CA VAL A 362 -1.15 -29.54 -17.52
C VAL A 362 -1.91 -28.67 -16.56
N VAL A 363 -1.42 -27.45 -16.34
CA VAL A 363 -2.13 -26.38 -15.62
C VAL A 363 -2.37 -25.26 -16.61
N ASP A 364 -3.64 -24.92 -16.82
CA ASP A 364 -4.08 -23.88 -17.72
C ASP A 364 -4.80 -22.80 -16.92
N VAL A 365 -4.42 -21.55 -17.16
CA VAL A 365 -5.01 -20.37 -16.53
C VAL A 365 -5.58 -19.46 -17.60
N THR A 366 -6.79 -18.96 -17.38
CA THR A 366 -7.46 -18.02 -18.28
C THR A 366 -7.99 -16.82 -17.52
N GLN A 367 -7.85 -15.65 -18.12
CA GLN A 367 -8.45 -14.40 -17.66
C GLN A 367 -9.28 -13.80 -18.78
N VAL A 368 -10.29 -13.01 -18.42
CA VAL A 368 -11.13 -12.28 -19.38
C VAL A 368 -10.81 -10.79 -19.35
N SER A 369 -11.35 -10.07 -20.34
CA SER A 369 -11.25 -8.61 -20.41
C SER A 369 -11.73 -7.96 -19.09
N PRO A 370 -11.04 -6.92 -18.59
CA PRO A 370 -9.90 -6.22 -19.20
C PRO A 370 -8.52 -6.79 -18.83
N TRP A 371 -8.46 -7.85 -18.03
CA TRP A 371 -7.21 -8.39 -17.49
C TRP A 371 -6.36 -9.13 -18.53
N SER A 372 -7.02 -9.69 -19.55
CA SER A 372 -6.39 -10.41 -20.67
C SER A 372 -7.31 -10.39 -21.90
N ASP A 373 -6.77 -10.81 -23.04
CA ASP A 373 -7.47 -11.02 -24.30
C ASP A 373 -8.25 -12.36 -24.36
N GLY A 374 -8.22 -13.14 -23.28
CA GLY A 374 -8.80 -14.48 -23.22
C GLY A 374 -7.83 -15.60 -23.57
N SER A 375 -6.55 -15.31 -23.81
CA SER A 375 -5.52 -16.32 -24.01
C SER A 375 -5.32 -17.19 -22.76
N THR A 376 -4.96 -18.45 -23.01
CA THR A 376 -4.59 -19.42 -21.98
C THR A 376 -3.09 -19.37 -21.73
N ILE A 377 -2.72 -19.32 -20.46
CA ILE A 377 -1.33 -19.45 -19.99
C ILE A 377 -1.20 -20.85 -19.42
N SER A 378 -0.27 -21.63 -19.97
CA SER A 378 -0.16 -23.07 -19.70
C SER A 378 1.19 -23.42 -19.08
N SER A 379 1.18 -24.38 -18.15
CA SER A 379 2.35 -25.10 -17.65
C SER A 379 2.21 -26.58 -18.00
N LEU A 380 3.33 -27.23 -18.30
CA LEU A 380 3.39 -28.63 -18.72
C LEU A 380 4.55 -29.32 -17.99
N MET A 381 4.23 -30.36 -17.23
CA MET A 381 5.19 -31.18 -16.48
C MET A 381 5.02 -32.66 -16.84
N TYR A 382 6.09 -33.46 -16.68
CA TYR A 382 6.07 -34.88 -16.99
C TYR A 382 6.56 -35.71 -15.80
N TYR A 383 5.93 -36.86 -15.59
CA TYR A 383 6.23 -37.76 -14.48
C TYR A 383 6.22 -39.21 -14.96
N GLU A 384 7.22 -40.00 -14.58
CA GLU A 384 7.26 -41.43 -14.84
C GLU A 384 6.86 -42.20 -13.58
N LEU A 385 5.81 -43.02 -13.69
CA LEU A 385 5.42 -44.00 -12.67
C LEU A 385 5.99 -45.36 -13.06
N SER A 386 6.94 -45.88 -12.30
CA SER A 386 7.67 -47.11 -12.63
C SER A 386 7.85 -48.04 -11.43
N GLU A 387 8.16 -49.31 -11.71
CA GLU A 387 8.58 -50.27 -10.70
C GLU A 387 10.10 -50.36 -10.61
N GLU A 388 10.63 -50.40 -9.38
CA GLU A 388 12.06 -50.49 -9.08
C GLU A 388 12.36 -51.60 -8.05
N GLY A 389 13.64 -51.83 -7.78
CA GLY A 389 14.10 -52.72 -6.70
C GLY A 389 14.37 -54.19 -7.09
N GLY A 390 14.01 -54.61 -8.31
CA GLY A 390 14.30 -55.96 -8.81
C GLY A 390 15.75 -56.14 -9.28
N ASP A 391 16.68 -56.49 -8.39
CA ASP A 391 18.07 -56.75 -8.78
C ASP A 391 18.29 -58.22 -9.19
N GLY A 392 18.83 -58.46 -10.38
CA GLY A 392 19.26 -59.81 -10.81
C GLY A 392 18.15 -60.86 -11.01
N GLY A 393 16.92 -60.45 -11.33
CA GLY A 393 15.80 -61.35 -11.65
C GLY A 393 14.86 -61.64 -10.47
N SER A 394 14.97 -60.91 -9.36
CA SER A 394 13.92 -60.82 -8.34
C SER A 394 12.76 -59.95 -8.83
N ALA A 395 11.58 -60.12 -8.23
CA ALA A 395 10.45 -59.21 -8.46
C ALA A 395 10.81 -57.80 -7.97
N ASN A 396 10.28 -56.79 -8.65
CA ASN A 396 10.33 -55.41 -8.18
C ASN A 396 9.58 -55.29 -6.86
N THR A 397 10.14 -54.54 -5.93
CA THR A 397 9.59 -54.35 -4.58
C THR A 397 9.09 -52.93 -4.36
N ASP A 398 9.37 -52.00 -5.25
CA ASP A 398 9.14 -50.58 -5.01
C ASP A 398 8.46 -49.93 -6.22
N GLU A 399 7.64 -48.91 -5.99
CA GLU A 399 7.18 -48.00 -7.05
C GLU A 399 7.80 -46.61 -6.87
N ALA A 400 8.16 -45.99 -7.99
CA ALA A 400 8.73 -44.65 -8.03
C ALA A 400 7.87 -43.71 -8.89
N TRP A 401 7.71 -42.48 -8.43
CA TRP A 401 7.13 -41.35 -9.17
C TRP A 401 8.21 -40.29 -9.35
N THR A 402 8.70 -40.15 -10.57
CA THR A 402 9.88 -39.33 -10.87
C THR A 402 9.53 -38.27 -11.89
N GLU A 403 9.83 -37.00 -11.59
CA GLU A 403 9.74 -35.93 -12.58
C GLU A 403 10.79 -36.14 -13.68
N VAL A 404 10.35 -36.04 -14.95
CA VAL A 404 11.19 -36.26 -16.14
C VAL A 404 11.05 -35.08 -17.11
N ASP A 405 12.03 -34.92 -17.99
CA ASP A 405 12.03 -33.81 -18.96
C ASP A 405 10.98 -33.97 -20.08
N SER A 406 10.53 -35.21 -20.34
CA SER A 406 9.58 -35.53 -21.41
C SER A 406 8.97 -36.92 -21.27
N CYS A 407 7.71 -37.05 -21.70
CA CYS A 407 7.14 -38.27 -22.29
C CYS A 407 7.40 -38.28 -23.83
#